data_AF-A0A1V3XIN4-F1
#
_entry.id   AF-A0A1V3XIN4-F1
#
_cell.length_a   1.000
_cell.length_b   1.000
_cell.length_c   1.000
_cell.angle_alpha   90.00
_cell.angle_beta   90.00
_cell.angle_gamma   90.00
#
_symmetry.space_group_name_H-M   'P 1'
#
loop_
_entity.id
_entity.type
_entity.pdbx_description
1 polymer ?
#
loop_
_entity_poly.entity_id
_entity_poly.type
_entity_poly.pdbx_seq_one_letter_code
_entity_poly.pdbx_strand_id
1 'polypeptide(L)'
;MIFDSVYDIYRGVVTYVRVVDGKITPRERIAMMSTGATHELLEVGIVSPEPKPCEGLGVGEVGYLITGVKDVRQSKVGDTVTTVRNGAKEALTGYREPKPMVYSGLYPVDGSDYPNLRDALDKLRLNDAALTYEPETSVALGFGFRCGFLGLLHMEITRERLEREFDLDLISTSPNVVYRVLKEDGSEIIVTNPSDWPEGKIRTVYEPVVKTTIIAPSEFIGTIMELCQSRRGSWAAWITCRPNEWSCATQCRWGRSSSTSSTH
;
A
#
# COMPACT_ATOMS: atom_id res chain seq x y z
N MET A 1 -4.51 -15.74 11.35
CA MET A 1 -3.87 -14.63 10.61
C MET A 1 -4.81 -14.16 9.54
N ILE A 2 -5.11 -12.87 9.50
CA ILE A 2 -5.85 -12.24 8.40
C ILE A 2 -4.87 -12.06 7.24
N PHE A 3 -5.24 -12.42 6.02
CA PHE A 3 -4.40 -12.14 4.85
C PHE A 3 -5.09 -11.29 3.79
N ASP A 4 -6.43 -11.19 3.83
CA ASP A 4 -7.18 -10.32 2.95
C ASP A 4 -8.52 -9.94 3.60
N SER A 5 -9.13 -8.85 3.15
CA SER A 5 -10.43 -8.36 3.62
C SER A 5 -11.16 -7.68 2.48
N VAL A 6 -12.42 -8.05 2.27
CA VAL A 6 -13.28 -7.47 1.22
C VAL A 6 -14.53 -6.90 1.85
N TYR A 7 -14.97 -5.75 1.35
CA TYR A 7 -16.21 -5.12 1.79
C TYR A 7 -17.40 -5.62 0.96
N ASP A 8 -18.42 -6.14 1.64
CA ASP A 8 -19.71 -6.51 1.06
C ASP A 8 -20.82 -5.60 1.64
N ILE A 9 -21.72 -5.13 0.78
CA ILE A 9 -22.77 -4.17 1.14
C ILE A 9 -23.77 -4.76 2.14
N TYR A 10 -24.03 -6.06 2.07
CA TYR A 10 -25.02 -6.76 2.90
C TYR A 10 -24.37 -7.43 4.11
N ARG A 11 -23.22 -8.07 3.92
CA ARG A 11 -22.53 -8.85 4.96
C ARG A 11 -21.53 -8.03 5.77
N GLY A 12 -21.22 -6.80 5.33
CA GLY A 12 -20.18 -5.98 5.92
C GLY A 12 -18.79 -6.44 5.52
N VAL A 13 -17.81 -6.28 6.40
CA VAL A 13 -16.42 -6.70 6.14
C VAL A 13 -16.33 -8.23 6.20
N VAL A 14 -15.98 -8.85 5.08
CA VAL A 14 -15.64 -10.27 4.98
C VAL A 14 -14.13 -10.40 5.08
N THR A 15 -13.66 -11.03 6.16
CA THR A 15 -12.24 -11.16 6.44
C THR A 15 -11.77 -12.57 6.11
N TYR A 16 -10.75 -12.68 5.26
CA TYR A 16 -10.13 -13.96 4.93
C TYR A 16 -9.01 -14.28 5.90
N VAL A 17 -9.10 -15.47 6.49
CA VAL A 17 -8.20 -15.92 7.55
C VAL A 17 -7.59 -17.27 7.22
N ARG A 18 -6.34 -17.41 7.66
CA ARG A 18 -5.68 -18.69 7.81
C ARG A 18 -5.54 -19.00 9.29
N VAL A 19 -6.01 -20.17 9.71
CA VAL A 19 -5.84 -20.65 11.09
C VAL A 19 -4.44 -21.22 11.23
N VAL A 20 -3.65 -20.64 12.12
CA VAL A 20 -2.28 -21.10 12.42
C VAL A 20 -2.27 -22.03 13.62
N ASP A 21 -3.08 -21.72 14.62
CA ASP A 21 -3.24 -22.53 15.83
C ASP A 21 -4.67 -22.38 16.35
N GLY A 22 -5.14 -23.38 17.09
CA GLY A 22 -6.48 -23.44 17.66
C GLY A 22 -7.58 -23.82 16.66
N LYS A 23 -8.82 -23.55 17.07
CA LYS A 23 -10.03 -23.77 16.28
C LYS A 23 -10.93 -22.56 16.44
N ILE A 24 -11.51 -22.09 15.35
CA ILE A 24 -12.50 -21.01 15.35
C ILE A 24 -13.87 -21.64 15.17
N THR A 25 -14.79 -21.37 16.10
CA THR A 25 -16.18 -21.82 15.99
C THR A 25 -17.14 -20.65 15.69
N PRO A 26 -18.24 -20.89 14.96
CA PRO A 26 -19.28 -19.89 14.78
C PRO A 26 -19.85 -19.44 16.13
N ARG A 27 -20.30 -18.18 16.23
CA ARG A 27 -20.84 -17.56 17.47
C ARG A 27 -19.86 -17.39 18.62
N GLU A 28 -18.57 -17.56 18.34
CA GLU A 28 -17.53 -17.30 19.32
C GLU A 28 -17.14 -15.82 19.34
N ARG A 29 -16.76 -15.31 20.53
CA ARG A 29 -16.24 -13.95 20.66
C ARG A 29 -14.75 -13.95 20.37
N ILE A 30 -14.38 -13.20 19.33
CA ILE A 30 -13.00 -13.00 18.91
C ILE A 30 -12.52 -11.60 19.28
N ALA A 31 -11.21 -11.48 19.43
CA ALA A 31 -10.49 -10.23 19.63
C ALA A 31 -9.45 -10.05 18.53
N MET A 32 -9.36 -8.82 18.03
CA MET A 32 -8.28 -8.38 17.15
C MET A 32 -7.10 -7.96 18.02
N MET A 33 -5.92 -8.57 17.84
CA MET A 33 -4.77 -8.28 18.71
C MET A 33 -4.16 -6.90 18.46
N SER A 34 -4.22 -6.37 17.23
CA SER A 34 -3.67 -5.03 16.93
C SER A 34 -4.52 -3.90 17.51
N THR A 35 -5.85 -4.01 17.44
CA THR A 35 -6.77 -2.94 17.87
C THR A 35 -7.37 -3.17 19.26
N GLY A 36 -7.31 -4.40 19.78
CA GLY A 36 -7.97 -4.80 21.03
C GLY A 36 -9.50 -4.88 20.92
N ALA A 37 -10.06 -4.68 19.72
CA ALA A 37 -11.49 -4.71 19.50
C ALA A 37 -12.03 -6.14 19.64
N THR A 38 -13.16 -6.29 20.34
CA THR A 38 -13.84 -7.59 20.49
C THR A 38 -15.08 -7.62 19.61
N HIS A 39 -15.25 -8.71 18.86
CA HIS A 39 -16.35 -8.91 17.93
C HIS A 39 -16.97 -10.30 18.13
N GLU A 40 -18.25 -10.41 17.80
CA GLU A 40 -18.96 -11.68 17.79
C GLU A 40 -18.97 -12.21 16.34
N LEU A 41 -18.57 -13.47 16.16
CA LEU A 41 -18.61 -14.11 14.85
C LEU A 41 -20.05 -14.47 14.48
N LEU A 42 -20.55 -13.87 13.41
CA LEU A 42 -21.86 -14.20 12.86
C LEU A 42 -21.79 -15.51 12.09
N GLU A 43 -20.80 -15.60 11.20
CA GLU A 43 -20.64 -16.72 10.28
C GLU A 43 -19.16 -17.00 10.04
N VAL A 44 -18.85 -18.29 9.88
CA VAL A 44 -17.54 -18.81 9.53
C VAL A 44 -17.74 -19.79 8.40
N GLY A 45 -16.88 -19.76 7.39
CA GLY A 45 -17.01 -20.65 6.25
C GLY A 45 -15.73 -20.82 5.45
N ILE A 46 -15.79 -21.71 4.48
CA ILE A 46 -14.73 -21.93 3.49
C ILE A 46 -15.21 -21.46 2.11
N VAL A 47 -14.28 -21.06 1.26
CA VAL A 47 -14.57 -20.70 -0.12
C VAL A 47 -14.21 -21.90 -1.01
N SER A 48 -15.21 -22.54 -1.62
CA SER A 48 -14.97 -23.64 -2.56
C SER A 48 -16.17 -23.92 -3.48
N PRO A 49 -16.18 -23.36 -4.70
CA PRO A 49 -15.68 -22.04 -5.13
C PRO A 49 -16.60 -20.89 -4.69
N GLU A 50 -17.85 -21.19 -4.36
CA GLU A 50 -18.79 -20.29 -3.69
C GLU A 50 -18.56 -20.33 -2.17
N PRO A 51 -18.90 -19.26 -1.43
CA PRO A 51 -18.81 -19.25 0.03
C PRO A 51 -19.80 -20.23 0.64
N LYS A 52 -19.29 -21.21 1.40
CA LYS A 52 -20.09 -22.21 2.12
C LYS A 52 -19.87 -22.06 3.63
N PRO A 53 -20.94 -21.94 4.43
CA PRO A 53 -20.81 -21.89 5.89
C PRO A 53 -20.33 -23.24 6.42
N CYS A 54 -19.45 -23.21 7.43
CA CYS A 54 -18.90 -24.40 8.06
C CYS A 54 -19.06 -24.34 9.58
N GLU A 55 -19.06 -25.50 10.23
CA GLU A 55 -19.19 -25.62 11.69
C GLU A 55 -17.95 -25.13 12.46
N GLY A 56 -16.85 -24.87 11.76
CA GLY A 56 -15.65 -24.25 12.31
C GLY A 56 -14.47 -24.38 11.37
N LEU A 57 -13.39 -23.66 11.69
CA LEU A 57 -12.10 -23.74 11.00
C LEU A 57 -11.05 -24.28 11.95
N GLY A 58 -10.39 -25.35 11.57
CA GLY A 58 -9.28 -25.98 12.28
C GLY A 58 -7.91 -25.48 11.80
N VAL A 59 -6.86 -26.00 12.44
CA VAL A 59 -5.46 -25.65 12.14
C VAL A 59 -5.11 -25.94 10.68
N GLY A 60 -4.53 -24.95 9.99
CA GLY A 60 -4.09 -25.05 8.60
C GLY A 60 -5.16 -24.72 7.58
N GLU A 61 -6.43 -24.64 7.99
CA GLU A 61 -7.53 -24.30 7.09
C GLU A 61 -7.56 -22.80 6.76
N VAL A 62 -8.06 -22.51 5.57
CA VAL A 62 -8.27 -21.16 5.05
C VAL A 62 -9.76 -20.96 4.85
N GLY A 63 -10.28 -19.87 5.40
CA GLY A 63 -11.70 -19.56 5.34
C GLY A 63 -11.97 -18.07 5.44
N TYR A 64 -13.25 -17.72 5.52
CA TYR A 64 -13.71 -16.37 5.75
C TYR A 64 -14.47 -16.27 7.08
N LEU A 65 -14.40 -15.08 7.67
CA LEU A 65 -15.09 -14.71 8.90
C LEU A 65 -15.98 -13.49 8.62
N ILE A 66 -17.19 -13.50 9.17
CA ILE A 66 -18.10 -12.36 9.15
C ILE A 66 -18.32 -11.89 10.58
N THR A 67 -17.88 -10.67 10.88
CA THR A 67 -17.89 -10.09 12.24
C THR A 67 -18.96 -9.00 12.40
N GLY A 68 -19.73 -8.70 11.34
CA GLY A 68 -20.73 -7.64 11.33
C GLY A 68 -20.14 -6.21 11.41
N VAL A 69 -18.81 -6.09 11.36
CA VAL A 69 -18.12 -4.81 11.38
C VAL A 69 -18.30 -4.14 10.02
N LYS A 70 -18.67 -2.84 10.06
CA LYS A 70 -18.81 -2.02 8.84
C LYS A 70 -17.51 -1.32 8.45
N ASP A 71 -16.60 -1.13 9.40
CA ASP A 71 -15.33 -0.44 9.19
C ASP A 71 -14.17 -1.41 8.99
N VAL A 72 -13.63 -1.46 7.78
CA VAL A 72 -12.49 -2.30 7.38
C VAL A 72 -11.24 -1.98 8.19
N ARG A 73 -11.12 -0.75 8.74
CA ARG A 73 -9.96 -0.32 9.53
C ARG A 73 -9.77 -1.11 10.82
N GLN A 74 -10.82 -1.74 11.34
CA GLN A 74 -10.75 -2.56 12.55
C GLN A 74 -10.23 -3.98 12.26
N SER A 75 -10.24 -4.40 11.00
CA SER A 75 -9.78 -5.72 10.53
C SER A 75 -8.64 -5.53 9.53
N LYS A 76 -7.49 -5.07 10.02
CA LYS A 76 -6.31 -4.86 9.18
C LYS A 76 -5.80 -6.18 8.62
N VAL A 77 -5.40 -6.16 7.35
CA VAL A 77 -4.68 -7.28 6.74
C VAL A 77 -3.43 -7.58 7.56
N GLY A 78 -3.13 -8.86 7.77
CA GLY A 78 -1.99 -9.32 8.56
C GLY A 78 -2.12 -9.20 10.08
N ASP A 79 -3.27 -8.77 10.60
CA ASP A 79 -3.56 -8.83 12.02
C ASP A 79 -3.86 -10.29 12.48
N THR A 80 -3.73 -10.51 13.79
CA THR A 80 -4.01 -11.79 14.45
C THR A 80 -5.37 -11.73 15.12
N VAL A 81 -6.27 -12.59 14.65
CA VAL A 81 -7.55 -12.89 15.30
C VAL A 81 -7.33 -13.98 16.33
N THR A 82 -7.82 -13.75 17.54
CA THR A 82 -7.74 -14.70 18.66
C THR A 82 -9.07 -14.79 19.39
N THR A 83 -9.33 -15.86 20.12
CA THR A 83 -10.54 -15.99 20.95
C THR A 83 -10.41 -15.16 22.24
N VAL A 84 -11.50 -14.56 22.74
CA VAL A 84 -11.49 -13.82 24.01
C VAL A 84 -11.25 -14.75 25.22
N ARG A 85 -11.86 -15.93 25.22
CA ARG A 85 -11.62 -17.00 26.20
C ARG A 85 -10.51 -17.92 25.69
N ASN A 86 -9.41 -18.05 26.43
CA ASN A 86 -8.23 -18.85 26.03
C ASN A 86 -7.56 -18.38 24.71
N GLY A 87 -7.46 -17.07 24.51
CA GLY A 87 -6.76 -16.51 23.38
C GLY A 87 -5.24 -16.70 23.42
N ALA A 88 -4.62 -16.68 22.24
CA ALA A 88 -3.17 -16.58 22.07
C ALA A 88 -2.58 -15.39 22.84
N LYS A 89 -1.43 -15.62 23.49
CA LYS A 89 -0.71 -14.60 24.27
C LYS A 89 0.16 -13.68 23.41
N GLU A 90 0.59 -14.16 22.25
CA GLU A 90 1.48 -13.45 21.35
C GLU A 90 0.82 -13.29 19.99
N ALA A 91 0.90 -12.07 19.45
CA ALA A 91 0.43 -11.80 18.10
C ALA A 91 1.42 -12.38 17.09
N LEU A 92 0.91 -12.87 15.96
CA LEU A 92 1.76 -13.31 14.87
C LEU A 92 2.54 -12.11 14.32
N THR A 93 3.86 -12.28 14.25
CA THR A 93 4.75 -11.27 13.68
C THR A 93 4.68 -11.36 12.16
N GLY A 94 4.41 -10.26 11.46
CA GLY A 94 4.52 -10.31 9.99
C GLY A 94 3.98 -9.12 9.21
N TYR A 95 3.02 -8.37 9.74
CA TYR A 95 2.42 -7.31 8.95
C TYR A 95 3.10 -5.96 9.18
N ARG A 96 3.66 -5.41 8.11
CA ARG A 96 4.04 -4.00 8.05
C ARG A 96 3.01 -3.29 7.23
N GLU A 97 2.45 -2.21 7.79
CA GLU A 97 1.53 -1.37 7.04
C GLU A 97 2.19 -0.90 5.74
N PRO A 98 1.53 -1.08 4.60
CA PRO A 98 2.06 -0.67 3.31
C PRO A 98 2.19 0.85 3.32
N LYS A 99 3.43 1.36 3.26
CA LYS A 99 3.69 2.79 3.19
C LYS A 99 3.54 3.28 1.74
N PRO A 100 2.76 4.34 1.49
CA PRO A 100 2.71 4.95 0.17
C PRO A 100 4.09 5.44 -0.27
N MET A 101 4.48 5.08 -1.49
CA MET A 101 5.78 5.43 -2.08
C MET A 101 5.68 6.59 -3.06
N VAL A 102 4.51 6.74 -3.69
CA VAL A 102 4.25 7.74 -4.73
C VAL A 102 3.02 8.55 -4.33
N TYR A 103 3.09 9.86 -4.48
CA TYR A 103 1.98 10.77 -4.23
C TYR A 103 1.60 11.52 -5.51
N SER A 104 0.32 11.66 -5.78
CA SER A 104 -0.21 12.50 -6.87
C SER A 104 -1.47 13.21 -6.40
N GLY A 105 -1.66 14.44 -6.86
CA GLY A 105 -2.91 15.17 -6.65
C GLY A 105 -3.93 14.77 -7.70
N LEU A 106 -5.13 14.40 -7.25
CA LEU A 106 -6.31 14.14 -8.07
C LEU A 106 -7.28 15.30 -7.93
N TYR A 107 -7.63 15.93 -9.05
CA TYR A 107 -8.52 17.08 -9.12
C TYR A 107 -9.66 16.78 -10.08
N PRO A 108 -10.93 17.03 -9.71
CA PRO A 108 -12.02 16.92 -10.67
C PRO A 108 -11.94 18.05 -11.70
N VAL A 109 -12.39 17.79 -12.93
CA VAL A 109 -12.50 18.83 -13.97
C VAL A 109 -13.57 19.85 -13.59
N ASP A 110 -14.69 19.38 -13.01
CA ASP A 110 -15.74 20.24 -12.46
C ASP A 110 -15.62 20.34 -10.93
N GLY A 111 -15.62 21.57 -10.40
CA GLY A 111 -15.58 21.82 -8.97
C GLY A 111 -16.82 21.32 -8.22
N SER A 112 -17.96 21.12 -8.90
CA SER A 112 -19.16 20.54 -8.26
C SER A 112 -18.99 19.07 -7.88
N ASP A 113 -18.05 18.35 -8.50
CA ASP A 113 -17.82 16.93 -8.26
C ASP A 113 -16.86 16.64 -7.11
N TYR A 114 -16.36 17.66 -6.42
CA TYR A 114 -15.52 17.48 -5.24
C TYR A 114 -16.14 16.58 -4.15
N PRO A 115 -17.45 16.73 -3.78
CA PRO A 115 -18.10 15.80 -2.85
C PRO A 115 -18.21 14.38 -3.42
N ASN A 116 -18.51 14.25 -4.72
CA ASN A 116 -18.63 12.96 -5.39
C ASN A 116 -17.28 12.22 -5.40
N LEU A 117 -16.18 12.94 -5.66
CA LEU A 117 -14.82 12.41 -5.60
C LEU A 117 -14.46 11.96 -4.18
N ARG A 118 -14.83 12.72 -3.15
CA ARG A 118 -14.62 12.32 -1.76
C ARG A 118 -15.33 11.01 -1.43
N ASP A 119 -16.61 10.91 -1.78
CA ASP A 119 -17.42 9.73 -1.52
C ASP A 119 -16.91 8.51 -2.31
N ALA A 120 -16.43 8.72 -3.54
CA ALA A 120 -15.81 7.69 -4.37
C ALA A 120 -14.50 7.19 -3.76
N LEU A 121 -13.62 8.10 -3.31
CA LEU A 121 -12.38 7.77 -2.61
C LEU A 121 -12.64 7.02 -1.29
N ASP A 122 -13.67 7.41 -0.53
CA ASP A 122 -14.05 6.70 0.69
C ASP A 122 -14.54 5.28 0.40
N LYS A 123 -15.35 5.08 -0.64
CA LYS A 123 -15.77 3.74 -1.08
C LYS A 123 -14.60 2.89 -1.58
N LEU A 124 -13.68 3.48 -2.35
CA LEU A 124 -12.47 2.79 -2.82
C LEU A 124 -11.55 2.39 -1.67
N ARG A 125 -11.38 3.28 -0.68
CA ARG A 125 -10.56 3.03 0.52
C ARG A 125 -11.07 1.88 1.39
N LEU A 126 -12.35 1.52 1.32
CA LEU A 126 -12.86 0.32 1.98
C LEU A 126 -12.29 -0.96 1.36
N ASN A 127 -12.05 -0.96 0.05
CA ASN A 127 -11.51 -2.12 -0.65
C ASN A 127 -9.97 -2.08 -0.75
N ASP A 128 -9.38 -0.89 -0.76
CA ASP A 128 -7.93 -0.71 -0.84
C ASP A 128 -7.36 -0.08 0.45
N ALA A 129 -6.75 -0.93 1.28
CA ALA A 129 -6.14 -0.51 2.54
C ALA A 129 -4.85 0.32 2.36
N ALA A 130 -4.24 0.29 1.17
CA ALA A 130 -3.00 1.02 0.89
C ALA A 130 -3.25 2.44 0.35
N LEU A 131 -4.47 2.74 -0.10
CA LEU A 131 -4.86 4.07 -0.54
C LEU A 131 -4.98 5.02 0.67
N THR A 132 -4.12 6.03 0.68
CA THR A 132 -4.19 7.15 1.63
C THR A 132 -4.52 8.41 0.88
N TYR A 133 -5.41 9.25 1.40
CA TYR A 133 -5.71 10.53 0.78
C TYR A 133 -5.87 11.64 1.82
N GLU A 134 -5.51 12.86 1.43
CA GLU A 134 -5.63 14.08 2.23
C GLU A 134 -6.21 15.18 1.34
N PRO A 135 -7.13 16.02 1.84
CA PRO A 135 -7.66 17.14 1.06
C PRO A 135 -6.54 18.15 0.77
N GLU A 136 -6.43 18.59 -0.48
CA GLU A 136 -5.43 19.55 -0.94
C GLU A 136 -6.11 20.64 -1.80
N THR A 137 -5.66 21.88 -1.66
CA THR A 137 -6.15 23.00 -2.46
C THR A 137 -5.02 23.54 -3.33
N SER A 138 -5.22 23.52 -4.64
CA SER A 138 -4.29 24.08 -5.62
C SER A 138 -4.80 25.43 -6.12
N VAL A 139 -3.87 26.37 -6.33
CA VAL A 139 -4.17 27.71 -6.86
C VAL A 139 -4.72 27.63 -8.29
N ALA A 140 -4.26 26.66 -9.09
CA ALA A 140 -4.61 26.54 -10.50
C ALA A 140 -5.80 25.59 -10.76
N LEU A 141 -5.89 24.51 -9.99
CA LEU A 141 -6.86 23.43 -10.21
C LEU A 141 -8.01 23.43 -9.18
N GLY A 142 -7.97 24.32 -8.18
CA GLY A 142 -8.99 24.39 -7.14
C GLY A 142 -8.89 23.28 -6.10
N PHE A 143 -10.03 22.75 -5.69
CA PHE A 143 -10.13 21.75 -4.63
C PHE A 143 -9.88 20.34 -5.18
N GLY A 144 -9.02 19.57 -4.52
CA GLY A 144 -8.76 18.18 -4.88
C GLY A 144 -8.25 17.37 -3.69
N PHE A 145 -7.69 16.21 -4.00
CA PHE A 145 -7.14 15.29 -3.01
C PHE A 145 -5.72 14.88 -3.37
N ARG A 146 -4.82 15.02 -2.39
CA ARG A 146 -3.51 14.39 -2.41
C ARG A 146 -3.69 12.91 -2.13
N CYS A 147 -3.40 12.05 -3.10
CA CYS A 147 -3.49 10.60 -2.95
C CYS A 147 -2.10 9.98 -2.90
N GLY A 148 -1.89 9.06 -1.96
CA GLY A 148 -0.71 8.24 -1.80
C GLY A 148 -0.96 6.83 -2.30
N PHE A 149 -0.05 6.35 -3.14
CA PHE A 149 -0.09 5.06 -3.83
C PHE A 149 1.17 4.24 -3.56
N LEU A 150 1.08 2.92 -3.77
CA LEU A 150 2.22 2.01 -3.66
C LEU A 150 3.18 2.10 -4.85
N GLY A 151 2.71 2.58 -5.99
CA GLY A 151 3.48 2.72 -7.22
C GLY A 151 2.64 3.31 -8.35
N LEU A 152 3.26 3.45 -9.52
CA LEU A 152 2.64 4.06 -10.69
C LEU A 152 1.42 3.27 -11.19
N LEU A 153 1.52 1.94 -11.25
CA LEU A 153 0.39 1.10 -11.68
C LEU A 153 -0.80 1.21 -10.73
N HIS A 154 -0.55 1.30 -9.41
CA HIS A 154 -1.63 1.47 -8.43
C HIS A 154 -2.33 2.82 -8.64
N MET A 155 -1.59 3.88 -8.96
CA MET A 155 -2.17 5.17 -9.33
C MET A 155 -3.06 5.07 -10.58
N GLU A 156 -2.57 4.44 -11.65
CA GLU A 156 -3.32 4.27 -12.91
C GLU A 156 -4.61 3.46 -12.70
N ILE A 157 -4.54 2.34 -11.98
CA ILE A 157 -5.72 1.52 -11.67
C ILE A 157 -6.73 2.33 -10.85
N THR A 158 -6.28 3.06 -9.83
CA THR A 158 -7.19 3.84 -8.96
C THR A 158 -7.89 4.94 -9.77
N ARG A 159 -7.14 5.63 -10.62
CA ARG A 159 -7.68 6.65 -11.52
C ARG A 159 -8.74 6.06 -12.46
N GLU A 160 -8.40 4.98 -13.16
CA GLU A 160 -9.33 4.35 -14.13
C GLU A 160 -10.60 3.84 -13.44
N ARG A 161 -10.48 3.31 -12.22
CA ARG A 161 -11.64 2.88 -11.42
C ARG A 161 -12.52 4.06 -11.04
N LEU A 162 -11.94 5.21 -10.67
CA LEU A 162 -12.70 6.42 -10.39
C LEU A 162 -13.45 6.92 -11.63
N GLU A 163 -12.78 6.97 -12.78
CA GLU A 163 -13.37 7.39 -14.05
C GLU A 163 -14.49 6.43 -14.51
N ARG A 164 -14.27 5.11 -14.44
CA ARG A 164 -15.25 4.12 -14.93
C ARG A 164 -16.38 3.77 -13.98
N GLU A 165 -16.10 3.63 -12.67
CA GLU A 165 -17.09 3.16 -11.70
C GLU A 165 -17.95 4.32 -11.16
N PHE A 166 -17.41 5.54 -11.15
CA PHE A 166 -18.08 6.71 -10.57
C PHE A 166 -18.37 7.83 -11.58
N ASP A 167 -18.01 7.66 -12.85
CA ASP A 167 -18.25 8.63 -13.94
C ASP A 167 -17.67 10.02 -13.63
N LEU A 168 -16.44 10.03 -13.08
CA LEU A 168 -15.73 11.25 -12.67
C LEU A 168 -14.60 11.57 -13.64
N ASP A 169 -14.62 12.76 -14.23
CA ASP A 169 -13.50 13.26 -15.03
C ASP A 169 -12.40 13.86 -14.12
N LEU A 170 -11.21 13.25 -14.14
CA LEU A 170 -10.12 13.59 -13.23
C LEU A 170 -8.85 14.05 -13.94
N ILE A 171 -8.21 15.05 -13.36
CA ILE A 171 -6.87 15.52 -13.70
C ILE A 171 -5.91 15.04 -12.62
N SER A 172 -4.93 14.21 -13.00
CA SER A 172 -3.84 13.80 -12.11
C SER A 172 -2.60 14.66 -12.34
N THR A 173 -1.99 15.16 -11.28
CA THR A 173 -0.69 15.85 -11.36
C THR A 173 0.45 14.85 -11.54
N SER A 174 1.62 15.34 -11.94
CA SER A 174 2.84 14.54 -11.96
C SER A 174 3.10 13.86 -10.61
N PRO A 175 3.41 12.55 -10.60
CA PRO A 175 3.68 11.82 -9.37
C PRO A 175 4.98 12.29 -8.72
N ASN A 176 4.97 12.43 -7.41
CA ASN A 176 6.10 12.83 -6.58
C ASN A 176 6.46 11.72 -5.59
N VAL A 177 7.72 11.72 -5.15
CA VAL A 177 8.22 10.82 -4.10
C VAL A 177 8.43 11.59 -2.80
N VAL A 178 8.51 10.86 -1.69
CA VAL A 178 8.78 11.43 -0.37
C VAL A 178 10.27 11.73 -0.23
N TYR A 179 10.61 12.99 0.04
CA TYR A 179 11.98 13.41 0.31
C TYR A 179 12.22 13.55 1.82
N ARG A 180 13.43 13.24 2.27
CA ARG A 180 13.87 13.53 3.65
C ARG A 180 14.91 14.64 3.59
N VAL A 181 14.60 15.78 4.20
CA VAL A 181 15.46 16.96 4.20
C VAL A 181 16.04 17.17 5.59
N LEU A 182 17.37 17.25 5.69
CA LEU A 182 18.07 17.66 6.90
C LEU A 182 18.42 19.14 6.81
N LYS A 183 17.90 19.94 7.75
CA LYS A 183 18.30 21.34 7.94
C LYS A 183 19.68 21.44 8.62
N GLU A 184 20.32 22.60 8.53
CA GLU A 184 21.58 22.85 9.26
C GLU A 184 21.40 22.74 10.79
N ASP A 185 20.21 23.07 11.28
CA ASP A 185 19.83 22.96 12.71
C ASP A 185 19.71 21.49 13.20
N GLY A 186 19.88 20.51 12.31
CA GLY A 186 19.79 19.09 12.64
C GLY A 186 18.37 18.51 12.64
N SER A 187 17.34 19.34 12.45
CA SER A 187 15.95 18.87 12.31
C SER A 187 15.73 18.14 10.98
N GLU A 188 15.06 16.99 11.03
CA GLU A 188 14.65 16.22 9.86
C GLU A 188 13.19 16.53 9.50
N ILE A 189 12.95 16.87 8.23
CA ILE A 189 11.61 17.13 7.70
C ILE A 189 11.34 16.15 6.57
N ILE A 190 10.19 15.50 6.64
CA ILE A 190 9.67 14.63 5.59
C ILE A 190 8.82 15.51 4.68
N VAL A 191 9.30 15.74 3.47
CA VAL A 191 8.62 16.58 2.47
C VAL A 191 7.88 15.64 1.52
N THR A 192 6.56 15.69 1.58
CA THR A 192 5.68 14.95 0.66
C THR A 192 5.26 15.81 -0.52
N ASN A 193 5.13 17.13 -0.33
CA ASN A 193 4.71 18.10 -1.35
C ASN A 193 5.86 19.03 -1.76
N PRO A 194 6.09 19.27 -3.07
CA PRO A 194 7.03 20.30 -3.51
C PRO A 194 6.75 21.71 -2.97
N SER A 195 5.49 22.04 -2.66
CA SER A 195 5.13 23.34 -2.07
C SER A 195 5.56 23.48 -0.60
N ASP A 196 5.68 22.36 0.12
CA ASP A 196 6.11 22.34 1.52
C ASP A 196 7.64 22.30 1.65
N TRP A 197 8.35 22.66 0.58
CA TRP A 197 9.79 22.66 0.58
C TRP A 197 10.31 23.70 1.58
N PRO A 198 11.18 23.31 2.53
CA PRO A 198 11.62 24.23 3.56
C PRO A 198 12.43 25.37 2.94
N GLU A 199 11.98 26.60 3.13
CA GLU A 199 12.73 27.81 2.80
C GLU A 199 13.89 27.98 3.82
N GLY A 200 15.14 28.00 3.34
CA GLY A 200 16.32 28.18 4.18
C GLY A 200 17.55 27.40 3.71
N LYS A 201 18.60 27.38 4.55
CA LYS A 201 19.82 26.61 4.29
C LYS A 201 19.59 25.12 4.54
N ILE A 202 19.75 24.33 3.48
CA ILE A 202 19.59 22.88 3.52
C ILE A 202 20.97 22.25 3.58
N ARG A 203 21.17 21.32 4.54
CA ARG A 203 22.44 20.61 4.68
C ARG A 203 22.53 19.44 3.69
N THR A 204 21.53 18.56 3.73
CA THR A 204 21.51 17.35 2.90
C THR A 204 20.07 16.98 2.57
N VAL A 205 19.84 16.57 1.32
CA VAL A 205 18.57 15.99 0.86
C VAL A 205 18.78 14.51 0.58
N TYR A 206 17.85 13.68 1.06
CA TYR A 206 17.80 12.25 0.75
C TYR A 206 16.59 11.98 -0.14
N GLU A 207 16.85 11.37 -1.30
CA GLU A 207 15.83 10.81 -2.18
C GLU A 207 15.69 9.29 -1.92
N PRO A 208 14.49 8.71 -2.08
CA PRO A 208 14.29 7.28 -1.95
C PRO A 208 14.91 6.58 -3.14
N VAL A 209 15.66 5.50 -2.88
CA VAL A 209 16.36 4.77 -3.94
C VAL A 209 16.00 3.29 -3.92
N VAL A 210 15.67 2.73 -5.08
CA VAL A 210 15.03 1.42 -5.21
C VAL A 210 15.90 0.38 -5.88
N LYS A 211 15.98 -0.78 -5.25
CA LYS A 211 16.70 -1.92 -5.79
C LYS A 211 15.91 -2.57 -6.93
N THR A 212 16.34 -2.32 -8.17
CA THR A 212 15.63 -2.79 -9.37
C THR A 212 16.33 -3.96 -10.02
N THR A 213 15.60 -5.03 -10.33
CA THR A 213 16.09 -6.23 -10.96
C THR A 213 15.50 -6.31 -12.35
N ILE A 214 16.35 -6.23 -13.38
CA ILE A 214 15.90 -6.30 -14.78
C ILE A 214 16.35 -7.63 -15.36
N ILE A 215 15.40 -8.38 -15.89
CA ILE A 215 15.65 -9.63 -16.62
C ILE A 215 15.31 -9.36 -18.07
N ALA A 216 16.30 -9.48 -18.94
CA ALA A 216 16.15 -9.25 -20.38
C ALA A 216 17.04 -10.20 -21.18
N PRO A 217 16.68 -10.48 -22.45
CA PRO A 217 17.56 -11.18 -23.39
C PRO A 217 18.89 -10.45 -23.57
N SER A 218 19.95 -11.20 -23.90
CA SER A 218 21.31 -10.66 -24.05
C SER A 218 21.44 -9.55 -25.10
N GLU A 219 20.58 -9.58 -26.11
CA GLU A 219 20.57 -8.63 -27.22
C GLU A 219 20.22 -7.20 -26.78
N PHE A 220 19.42 -7.04 -25.72
CA PHE A 220 18.92 -5.73 -25.26
C PHE A 220 19.72 -5.13 -24.10
N ILE A 221 20.76 -5.82 -23.62
CA ILE A 221 21.52 -5.38 -22.43
C ILE A 221 22.12 -3.99 -22.65
N GLY A 222 22.73 -3.73 -23.82
CA GLY A 222 23.35 -2.43 -24.12
C GLY A 222 22.37 -1.26 -24.01
N THR A 223 21.21 -1.37 -24.67
CA THR A 223 20.16 -0.34 -24.64
C THR A 223 19.58 -0.14 -23.24
N ILE A 224 19.40 -1.22 -22.48
CA ILE A 224 18.94 -1.15 -21.09
C ILE A 224 19.98 -0.43 -20.23
N MET A 225 21.27 -0.66 -20.49
CA MET A 225 22.34 0.00 -19.74
C MET A 225 22.36 1.51 -19.95
N GLU A 226 22.28 1.93 -21.21
CA GLU A 226 22.20 3.36 -21.55
C GLU A 226 20.96 4.01 -20.92
N LEU A 227 19.81 3.33 -20.98
CA LEU A 227 18.58 3.80 -20.37
C LEU A 227 18.73 3.96 -18.85
N CYS A 228 19.28 2.97 -18.15
CA CYS A 228 19.51 3.05 -16.71
C CYS A 228 20.47 4.19 -16.35
N GLN A 229 21.53 4.40 -17.13
CA GLN A 229 22.49 5.49 -16.89
C GLN A 229 21.85 6.87 -17.10
N SER A 230 21.00 7.03 -18.13
CA SER A 230 20.25 8.27 -18.38
C SER A 230 19.32 8.64 -17.21
N ARG A 231 18.88 7.64 -16.43
CA ARG A 231 18.04 7.79 -15.23
C ARG A 231 18.84 7.86 -13.92
N ARG A 232 20.15 8.17 -13.98
CA ARG A 232 21.08 8.25 -12.83
C ARG A 232 21.32 6.91 -12.12
N GLY A 233 21.10 5.78 -12.80
CA GLY A 233 21.32 4.43 -12.28
C GLY A 233 22.78 4.10 -11.97
N SER A 234 23.04 3.51 -10.79
CA SER A 234 24.33 2.88 -10.47
C SER A 234 24.23 1.36 -10.51
N TRP A 235 25.22 0.73 -11.13
CA TRP A 235 25.28 -0.73 -11.31
C TRP A 235 25.85 -1.40 -10.06
N ALA A 236 25.15 -2.42 -9.55
CA ALA A 236 25.66 -3.20 -8.42
C ALA A 236 26.23 -4.56 -8.85
N ALA A 237 25.47 -5.35 -9.61
CA ALA A 237 25.88 -6.69 -10.04
C ALA A 237 25.11 -7.09 -11.31
N TRP A 238 25.75 -7.88 -12.17
CA TRP A 238 25.13 -8.52 -13.33
C TRP A 238 25.29 -10.03 -13.21
N ILE A 239 24.26 -10.76 -13.64
CA ILE A 239 24.25 -12.23 -13.61
C ILE A 239 23.68 -12.71 -14.93
N THR A 240 24.40 -13.56 -15.65
CA THR A 240 23.87 -14.25 -16.82
C THR A 240 23.11 -15.47 -16.38
N CYS A 241 21.80 -15.50 -16.65
CA CYS A 241 20.99 -16.70 -16.45
C CYS A 241 21.41 -17.74 -17.51
N ARG A 242 22.20 -18.74 -17.13
CA ARG A 242 22.57 -19.84 -18.02
C ARG A 242 21.39 -20.82 -18.14
N PRO A 243 21.11 -21.38 -19.34
CA PRO A 243 19.95 -22.26 -19.56
C PRO A 243 19.84 -23.49 -18.64
N ASN A 244 20.92 -23.89 -17.95
CA ASN A 244 20.98 -25.12 -17.15
C ASN A 244 21.10 -24.91 -15.63
N GLU A 245 21.03 -23.67 -15.11
CA GLU A 245 21.11 -23.41 -13.67
C GLU A 245 19.96 -22.48 -13.25
N TRP A 246 18.92 -23.07 -12.64
CA TRP A 246 17.74 -22.39 -12.10
C TRP A 246 18.03 -21.61 -10.80
N SER A 247 19.04 -20.76 -10.81
CA SER A 247 19.33 -19.87 -9.68
C SER A 247 20.05 -18.62 -10.14
N CYS A 248 19.31 -17.52 -10.33
CA CYS A 248 19.74 -16.20 -9.85
C CYS A 248 18.76 -15.09 -10.18
N ALA A 249 18.33 -14.36 -9.15
CA ALA A 249 17.75 -13.04 -9.27
C ALA A 249 18.87 -12.00 -9.20
N THR A 250 18.94 -11.08 -10.18
CA THR A 250 19.81 -9.91 -10.13
C THR A 250 19.38 -9.02 -8.96
N GLN A 251 20.32 -8.29 -8.35
CA GLN A 251 20.06 -7.49 -7.16
C GLN A 251 20.79 -6.12 -7.31
N CYS A 252 20.12 -5.07 -7.78
CA CYS A 252 20.73 -3.71 -7.84
C CYS A 252 20.65 -2.96 -6.51
N ARG A 253 21.70 -2.84 -5.69
CA ARG A 253 21.66 -1.97 -4.52
C ARG A 253 22.05 -0.55 -4.92
N TRP A 254 21.28 0.45 -4.50
CA TRP A 254 21.67 1.85 -4.71
C TRP A 254 22.42 2.38 -3.48
N GLY A 255 23.62 2.93 -3.72
CA GLY A 255 24.50 3.53 -2.73
C GLY A 255 24.65 5.04 -2.93
N ARG A 256 24.98 5.71 -1.81
CA ARG A 256 25.08 7.17 -1.60
C ARG A 256 25.94 7.91 -2.64
N SER A 257 25.51 9.12 -3.00
CA SER A 257 26.42 10.20 -3.40
C SER A 257 26.48 11.27 -2.31
N SER A 258 27.65 11.45 -1.72
CA SER A 258 28.05 12.62 -0.94
C SER A 258 28.58 13.73 -1.86
N SER A 259 28.59 14.96 -1.30
CA SER A 259 29.29 16.18 -1.71
C SER A 259 28.82 16.91 -2.97
N THR A 260 28.16 18.06 -2.77
CA THR A 260 28.29 19.20 -3.67
C THR A 260 29.15 20.24 -2.97
N SER A 261 30.34 20.45 -3.51
CA SER A 261 31.21 21.58 -3.23
C SER A 261 30.55 22.87 -3.73
N SER A 262 30.34 23.84 -2.84
CA SER A 262 30.07 25.23 -3.19
C SER A 262 31.38 25.92 -3.51
N THR A 263 31.54 26.35 -4.76
CA THR A 263 32.56 27.33 -5.16
C THR A 263 31.88 28.69 -5.26
N HIS A 264 32.08 29.53 -4.25
CA HIS A 264 32.36 30.98 -4.31
C HIS A 264 32.40 31.56 -2.90
#